data_AF-A0A820J0E9-F1
#
_entry.id   AF-A0A820J0E9-F1
#
_cell.length_a   1.000
_cell.length_b   1.000
_cell.length_c   1.000
_cell.angle_alpha   90.00
_cell.angle_beta   90.00
_cell.angle_gamma   90.00
#
_symmetry.space_group_name_H-M   'P 1'
#
loop_
_entity.id
_entity.type
_entity.pdbx_description
1 polymer ?
#
loop_
_entity_poly.entity_id
_entity_poly.type
_entity_poly.pdbx_seq_one_letter_code
_entity_poly.pdbx_strand_id
1 'polypeptide(L)'
;KWEKEKDAANLLAEDDEMDDDEDVFGDFEDLETGEKGTSENNKMDYDDDDDDEEKDPEDAKLQNKKAKLKSQFDTEYDQSKEPDSKYLDELRKEVDIQTKLNRSEFENMPDDERVQYEGYRPGMYVRCELTQIPCEFVNTFDPRYIVILGGMPVTESHTGYVQVRMKKHRWHKKILKCKDPLIISLGWRRFQTIPYYFMQDHNMRHRLLKYTPQH
;
A
#
# COMPACT_ATOMS: atom_id res chain seq x y z
N LYS A 1 -10.78 34.58 -23.19
CA LYS A 1 -10.91 33.89 -24.50
C LYS A 1 -10.27 32.54 -24.31
N TRP A 2 -11.06 31.46 -24.38
CA TRP A 2 -10.53 30.11 -24.30
C TRP A 2 -9.67 29.80 -25.53
N GLU A 3 -8.73 28.87 -25.37
CA GLU A 3 -7.92 28.36 -26.49
C GLU A 3 -8.86 27.73 -27.52
N LYS A 4 -8.59 27.92 -28.81
CA LYS A 4 -9.50 27.56 -29.91
C LYS A 4 -9.95 26.09 -29.90
N GLU A 5 -9.13 25.21 -29.33
CA GLU A 5 -9.41 23.77 -29.20
C GLU A 5 -10.39 23.44 -28.06
N LYS A 6 -10.68 24.39 -27.16
CA LYS A 6 -11.62 24.23 -26.03
C LYS A 6 -12.87 25.08 -26.19
N ASP A 7 -13.07 25.68 -27.37
CA ASP A 7 -14.24 26.51 -27.64
C ASP A 7 -15.43 25.58 -27.90
N ALA A 8 -16.51 25.75 -27.14
CA ALA A 8 -17.65 24.83 -27.14
C ALA A 8 -18.30 24.71 -28.53
N ALA A 9 -18.22 25.77 -29.34
CA ALA A 9 -18.70 25.76 -30.72
C ALA A 9 -17.84 24.90 -31.66
N ASN A 10 -16.54 24.76 -31.37
CA ASN A 10 -15.62 23.97 -32.20
C ASN A 10 -15.71 22.47 -31.86
N LEU A 11 -15.96 22.14 -30.58
CA LEU A 11 -16.24 20.78 -30.14
C LEU A 11 -17.60 20.26 -30.64
N LEU A 12 -18.63 21.13 -30.65
CA LEU A 12 -19.93 20.79 -31.23
C LEU A 12 -19.86 20.56 -32.74
N ALA A 13 -19.06 21.36 -33.47
CA ALA A 13 -18.88 21.17 -34.90
C ALA A 13 -18.11 19.88 -35.25
N GLU A 14 -17.16 19.46 -34.42
CA GLU A 14 -16.48 18.17 -34.56
C GLU A 14 -17.39 16.97 -34.21
N ASP A 15 -18.35 17.14 -33.29
CA ASP A 15 -19.39 16.13 -33.01
C ASP A 15 -20.43 16.06 -34.14
N ASP A 16 -20.87 17.21 -34.68
CA ASP A 16 -21.84 17.29 -35.79
C ASP A 16 -21.27 16.70 -37.10
N GLU A 17 -19.96 16.83 -37.37
CA GLU A 17 -19.30 16.15 -38.52
C GLU A 17 -19.14 14.63 -38.33
N MET A 18 -19.44 14.09 -37.15
CA MET A 18 -19.46 12.64 -36.89
C MET A 18 -20.86 12.00 -36.96
N ASP A 19 -21.92 12.80 -37.12
CA ASP A 19 -23.33 12.38 -37.11
C ASP A 19 -24.00 12.33 -38.50
N ASP A 20 -23.24 12.58 -39.58
CA ASP A 20 -23.77 12.65 -40.96
C ASP A 20 -23.90 11.28 -41.68
N ASP A 21 -23.87 10.16 -40.93
CA ASP A 21 -24.27 8.83 -41.43
C ASP A 21 -25.64 8.45 -40.85
N GLU A 22 -26.67 8.98 -41.51
CA GLU A 22 -28.08 8.62 -41.39
C GLU A 22 -28.24 7.10 -41.65
N ASP A 23 -28.94 6.41 -40.74
CA ASP A 23 -29.34 4.97 -40.76
C ASP A 23 -28.42 3.90 -40.11
N VAL A 24 -28.10 4.05 -38.82
CA VAL A 24 -27.71 2.91 -37.96
C VAL A 24 -28.90 2.42 -37.12
N PHE A 25 -29.95 1.91 -37.78
CA PHE A 25 -30.93 1.06 -37.12
C PHE A 25 -30.53 -0.40 -37.29
N GLY A 26 -29.82 -0.94 -36.29
CA GLY A 26 -29.52 -2.36 -36.21
C GLY A 26 -30.78 -3.19 -35.98
N ASP A 27 -30.89 -4.30 -36.73
CA ASP A 27 -31.96 -5.28 -36.60
C ASP A 27 -31.93 -5.90 -35.19
N PHE A 28 -32.90 -5.54 -34.34
CA PHE A 28 -32.97 -6.00 -32.95
C PHE A 28 -33.50 -7.43 -32.90
N GLU A 29 -32.61 -8.40 -32.64
CA GLU A 29 -32.98 -9.79 -32.40
C GLU A 29 -33.31 -10.00 -30.91
N ASP A 30 -34.60 -10.21 -30.62
CA ASP A 30 -35.06 -10.53 -29.27
C ASP A 30 -34.68 -11.97 -28.90
N LEU A 31 -33.65 -12.10 -28.05
CA LEU A 31 -33.02 -13.36 -27.63
C LEU A 31 -33.92 -14.27 -26.76
N GLU A 32 -35.10 -13.83 -26.36
CA GLU A 32 -36.07 -14.66 -25.62
C GLU A 32 -37.13 -15.30 -26.54
N THR A 33 -37.39 -14.71 -27.73
CA THR A 33 -38.51 -15.11 -28.60
C THR A 33 -38.06 -15.57 -29.99
N GLY A 34 -36.87 -15.17 -30.46
CA GLY A 34 -36.27 -15.66 -31.70
C GLY A 34 -36.90 -15.16 -33.01
N GLU A 35 -37.78 -14.14 -32.97
CA GLU A 35 -38.31 -13.50 -34.19
C GLU A 35 -37.48 -12.27 -34.60
N LYS A 36 -37.05 -12.24 -35.86
CA LYS A 36 -36.47 -11.05 -36.53
C LYS A 36 -37.57 -10.33 -37.29
N GLY A 37 -37.82 -9.07 -36.98
CA GLY A 37 -38.80 -8.24 -37.68
C GLY A 37 -38.25 -7.72 -39.01
N THR A 38 -38.32 -8.49 -40.08
CA THR A 38 -37.86 -8.06 -41.41
C THR A 38 -38.92 -7.22 -42.13
N SER A 39 -38.56 -6.03 -42.62
CA SER A 39 -39.28 -5.34 -43.70
C SER A 39 -38.88 -5.97 -45.05
N GLU A 40 -39.89 -6.38 -45.84
CA GLU A 40 -39.69 -7.10 -47.10
C GLU A 40 -38.97 -6.25 -48.16
N ASN A 41 -37.85 -6.75 -48.70
CA ASN A 41 -37.70 -6.91 -50.15
C ASN A 41 -36.53 -7.82 -50.60
N ASN A 42 -36.94 -8.86 -51.31
CA ASN A 42 -36.25 -9.65 -52.34
C ASN A 42 -34.90 -10.35 -52.09
N LYS A 43 -35.00 -11.69 -52.16
CA LYS A 43 -33.94 -12.68 -52.31
C LYS A 43 -33.13 -12.49 -53.61
N MET A 44 -31.80 -12.50 -53.49
CA MET A 44 -30.92 -13.21 -54.43
C MET A 44 -29.98 -14.11 -53.63
N ASP A 45 -29.91 -15.35 -54.09
CA ASP A 45 -29.11 -16.47 -53.61
C ASP A 45 -27.65 -16.25 -54.03
N TYR A 46 -26.68 -16.42 -53.12
CA TYR A 46 -25.32 -16.85 -53.45
C TYR A 46 -24.73 -17.67 -52.30
N ASP A 47 -24.03 -18.72 -52.73
CA ASP A 47 -23.46 -19.83 -51.98
C ASP A 47 -22.42 -19.42 -50.92
N ASP A 48 -22.31 -20.31 -49.94
CA ASP A 48 -21.19 -20.50 -49.02
C ASP A 48 -19.90 -20.71 -49.80
N ASP A 49 -19.03 -19.70 -49.83
CA ASP A 49 -17.62 -19.86 -50.16
C ASP A 49 -16.77 -18.93 -49.29
N ASP A 50 -15.74 -19.57 -48.73
CA ASP A 50 -14.63 -19.09 -47.92
C ASP A 50 -13.99 -17.85 -48.56
N ASP A 51 -14.14 -16.65 -47.98
CA ASP A 51 -13.33 -15.51 -48.40
C ASP A 51 -12.95 -14.57 -47.25
N ASP A 52 -11.65 -14.34 -47.19
CA ASP A 52 -10.88 -13.52 -46.26
C ASP A 52 -11.14 -12.04 -46.63
N GLU A 53 -12.37 -11.56 -46.42
CA GLU A 53 -12.81 -10.24 -46.89
C GLU A 53 -12.25 -9.10 -46.02
N GLU A 54 -11.58 -8.18 -46.72
CA GLU A 54 -11.01 -6.95 -46.22
C GLU A 54 -11.98 -6.21 -45.30
N LYS A 55 -11.58 -6.02 -44.03
CA LYS A 55 -12.31 -5.14 -43.10
C LYS A 55 -12.50 -3.78 -43.75
N ASP A 56 -13.75 -3.43 -44.04
CA ASP A 56 -14.14 -2.12 -44.54
C ASP A 56 -13.46 -1.02 -43.68
N PRO A 57 -12.83 0.01 -44.29
CA PRO A 57 -12.13 1.04 -43.54
C PRO A 57 -13.05 1.83 -42.59
N GLU A 58 -14.38 1.73 -42.75
CA GLU A 58 -15.39 2.34 -41.88
C GLU A 58 -15.61 1.55 -40.58
N ASP A 59 -15.66 0.21 -40.65
CA ASP A 59 -15.76 -0.65 -39.46
C ASP A 59 -14.52 -0.55 -38.56
N ALA A 60 -13.34 -0.41 -39.18
CA ALA A 60 -12.10 -0.14 -38.44
C ALA A 60 -12.12 1.23 -37.74
N LYS A 61 -12.75 2.25 -38.33
CA LYS A 61 -12.92 3.57 -37.71
C LYS A 61 -13.90 3.51 -36.53
N LEU A 62 -15.02 2.80 -36.68
CA LEU A 62 -16.03 2.64 -35.64
C LEU A 62 -15.45 1.91 -34.42
N GLN A 63 -14.69 0.83 -34.63
CA GLN A 63 -14.01 0.10 -33.55
C GLN A 63 -12.98 0.98 -32.82
N ASN A 64 -12.26 1.84 -33.55
CA ASN A 64 -11.32 2.79 -32.95
C ASN A 64 -12.04 3.89 -32.14
N LYS A 65 -13.18 4.41 -32.62
CA LYS A 65 -14.02 5.35 -31.86
C LYS A 65 -14.54 4.71 -30.58
N LYS A 66 -15.07 3.47 -30.67
CA LYS A 66 -15.56 2.70 -29.52
C LYS A 66 -14.46 2.40 -28.50
N ALA A 67 -13.24 2.09 -28.96
CA ALA A 67 -12.09 1.87 -28.09
C ALA A 67 -11.66 3.16 -27.36
N LYS A 68 -11.70 4.31 -28.02
CA LYS A 68 -11.41 5.61 -27.40
C LYS A 68 -12.46 6.00 -26.36
N LEU A 69 -13.75 5.86 -26.67
CA LEU A 69 -14.82 6.13 -25.70
C LEU A 69 -14.73 5.19 -24.49
N LYS A 70 -14.45 3.90 -24.72
CA LYS A 70 -14.24 2.94 -23.63
C LYS A 70 -13.06 3.34 -22.74
N SER A 71 -11.93 3.75 -23.34
CA SER A 71 -10.77 4.23 -22.58
C SER A 71 -11.07 5.49 -21.77
N GLN A 72 -11.86 6.42 -22.30
CA GLN A 72 -12.27 7.63 -21.59
C GLN A 72 -13.23 7.31 -20.44
N PHE A 73 -14.20 6.43 -20.67
CA PHE A 73 -15.16 5.98 -19.66
C PHE A 73 -14.47 5.22 -18.51
N ASP A 74 -13.58 4.28 -18.83
CA ASP A 74 -12.83 3.51 -17.83
C ASP A 74 -11.97 4.46 -16.96
N THR A 75 -11.39 5.51 -17.56
CA THR A 75 -10.59 6.53 -16.84
C THR A 75 -11.44 7.35 -15.87
N GLU A 76 -12.64 7.77 -16.27
CA GLU A 76 -13.54 8.58 -15.44
C GLU A 76 -14.21 7.75 -14.32
N TYR A 77 -14.55 6.50 -14.62
CA TYR A 77 -15.18 5.58 -13.66
C TYR A 77 -14.18 5.09 -12.60
N ASP A 78 -12.94 4.79 -13.00
CA ASP A 78 -11.88 4.42 -12.06
C ASP A 78 -11.44 5.59 -11.17
N GLN A 79 -11.62 6.84 -11.60
CA GLN A 79 -11.35 8.01 -10.76
C GLN A 79 -12.48 8.28 -9.74
N SER A 80 -13.74 8.05 -10.11
CA SER A 80 -14.92 8.45 -9.32
C SER A 80 -15.35 7.48 -8.20
N LYS A 81 -14.91 6.22 -8.18
CA LYS A 81 -15.23 5.28 -7.08
C LYS A 81 -14.45 5.57 -5.79
N GLU A 82 -15.10 6.19 -4.81
CA GLU A 82 -14.82 6.24 -3.36
C GLU A 82 -13.37 6.52 -2.85
N PRO A 83 -13.15 7.60 -2.06
CA PRO A 83 -11.81 8.06 -1.66
C PRO A 83 -11.14 7.27 -0.52
N ASP A 84 -11.89 6.67 0.41
CA ASP A 84 -11.29 6.14 1.65
C ASP A 84 -10.66 4.74 1.52
N SER A 85 -11.19 3.88 0.64
CA SER A 85 -10.54 2.59 0.33
C SER A 85 -9.30 2.80 -0.55
N LYS A 86 -9.33 3.80 -1.43
CA LYS A 86 -8.24 4.08 -2.37
C LYS A 86 -6.98 4.60 -1.68
N TYR A 87 -7.10 5.48 -0.68
CA TYR A 87 -5.91 6.10 -0.06
C TYR A 87 -5.01 5.09 0.65
N LEU A 88 -5.58 4.17 1.43
CA LEU A 88 -4.79 3.12 2.09
C LEU A 88 -4.18 2.15 1.07
N ASP A 89 -4.92 1.83 0.01
CA ASP A 89 -4.44 0.95 -1.05
C ASP A 89 -3.39 1.64 -1.93
N GLU A 90 -3.46 2.95 -2.11
CA GLU A 90 -2.45 3.78 -2.76
C GLU A 90 -1.16 3.83 -1.94
N LEU A 91 -1.24 4.08 -0.63
CA LEU A 91 -0.06 4.00 0.25
C LEU A 91 0.59 2.61 0.26
N ARG A 92 -0.22 1.54 0.23
CA ARG A 92 0.30 0.16 0.10
C ARG A 92 0.98 -0.03 -1.25
N LYS A 93 0.36 0.44 -2.34
CA LYS A 93 0.95 0.38 -3.68
C LYS A 93 2.27 1.15 -3.75
N GLU A 94 2.37 2.33 -3.15
CA GLU A 94 3.61 3.09 -3.09
C GLU A 94 4.72 2.33 -2.36
N VAL A 95 4.41 1.74 -1.20
CA VAL A 95 5.36 0.88 -0.46
C VAL A 95 5.77 -0.34 -1.27
N ASP A 96 4.82 -0.98 -1.95
CA ASP A 96 5.08 -2.14 -2.80
C ASP A 96 5.92 -1.77 -4.03
N ILE A 97 5.65 -0.64 -4.66
CA ILE A 97 6.43 -0.11 -5.81
C ILE A 97 7.85 0.18 -5.37
N GLN A 98 8.04 0.87 -4.23
CA GLN A 98 9.38 1.13 -3.70
C GLN A 98 10.13 -0.16 -3.37
N THR A 99 9.43 -1.14 -2.78
CA THR A 99 10.02 -2.45 -2.45
C THR A 99 10.43 -3.22 -3.71
N LYS A 100 9.58 -3.21 -4.74
CA LYS A 100 9.86 -3.84 -6.04
C LYS A 100 11.04 -3.16 -6.73
N LEU A 101 11.10 -1.83 -6.73
CA LEU A 101 12.18 -1.06 -7.32
C LEU A 101 13.51 -1.37 -6.62
N ASN A 102 13.54 -1.34 -5.29
CA ASN A 102 14.74 -1.72 -4.53
C ASN A 102 15.19 -3.14 -4.90
N ARG A 103 14.25 -4.09 -5.01
CA ARG A 103 14.56 -5.48 -5.38
C ARG A 103 15.14 -5.58 -6.79
N SER A 104 14.52 -4.93 -7.79
CA SER A 104 14.96 -5.01 -9.19
C SER A 104 16.34 -4.38 -9.40
N GLU A 105 16.65 -3.29 -8.70
CA GLU A 105 17.97 -2.64 -8.77
C GLU A 105 19.09 -3.58 -8.28
N PHE A 106 18.83 -4.38 -7.25
CA PHE A 106 19.82 -5.29 -6.66
C PHE A 106 19.80 -6.72 -7.22
N GLU A 107 18.96 -7.04 -8.20
CA GLU A 107 18.90 -8.40 -8.81
C GLU A 107 20.08 -8.69 -9.74
N ASN A 108 20.66 -7.67 -10.36
CA ASN A 108 21.76 -7.82 -11.32
C ASN A 108 23.16 -7.74 -10.69
N MET A 109 23.26 -7.43 -9.40
CA MET A 109 24.52 -7.35 -8.68
C MET A 109 24.90 -8.69 -8.06
N PRO A 110 26.20 -9.04 -7.99
CA PRO A 110 26.65 -10.22 -7.26
C PRO A 110 26.34 -10.10 -5.76
N ASP A 111 26.08 -11.24 -5.11
CA ASP A 111 25.59 -11.29 -3.73
C ASP A 111 26.61 -10.68 -2.72
N ASP A 112 27.91 -10.77 -3.02
CA ASP A 112 28.98 -10.18 -2.20
C ASP A 112 28.92 -8.64 -2.15
N GLU A 113 28.76 -7.99 -3.30
CA GLU A 113 28.62 -6.54 -3.39
C GLU A 113 27.31 -6.10 -2.76
N ARG A 114 26.24 -6.86 -2.98
CA ARG A 114 24.92 -6.59 -2.41
C ARG A 114 24.94 -6.57 -0.89
N VAL A 115 25.64 -7.52 -0.25
CA VAL A 115 25.77 -7.58 1.21
C VAL A 115 26.51 -6.35 1.77
N GLN A 116 27.44 -5.74 1.02
CA GLN A 116 28.12 -4.52 1.46
C GLN A 116 27.20 -3.29 1.44
N TYR A 117 26.27 -3.21 0.49
CA TYR A 117 25.33 -2.09 0.37
C TYR A 117 24.09 -2.23 1.26
N GLU A 118 23.42 -3.38 1.20
CA GLU A 118 22.15 -3.64 1.90
C GLU A 118 22.37 -4.21 3.32
N GLY A 119 23.49 -4.90 3.54
CA GLY A 119 23.71 -5.73 4.70
C GLY A 119 23.18 -7.16 4.54
N TYR A 120 23.06 -7.89 5.66
CA TYR A 120 22.52 -9.25 5.67
C TYR A 120 20.98 -9.23 5.62
N ARG A 121 20.41 -9.86 4.59
CA ARG A 121 18.95 -9.96 4.41
C ARG A 121 18.30 -10.92 5.41
N PRO A 122 17.02 -10.69 5.76
CA PRO A 122 16.28 -11.63 6.60
C PRO A 122 16.16 -13.00 5.91
N GLY A 123 16.33 -14.08 6.68
CA GLY A 123 16.25 -15.46 6.20
C GLY A 123 17.60 -16.11 5.84
N MET A 124 18.69 -15.34 5.79
CA MET A 124 20.04 -15.89 5.62
C MET A 124 20.55 -16.53 6.92
N TYR A 125 21.19 -17.69 6.82
CA TYR A 125 21.87 -18.30 7.96
C TYR A 125 23.25 -17.66 8.14
N VAL A 126 23.47 -17.00 9.28
CA VAL A 126 24.70 -16.26 9.57
C VAL A 126 25.40 -16.82 10.80
N ARG A 127 26.73 -16.76 10.81
CA ARG A 127 27.57 -17.05 11.98
C ARG A 127 28.07 -15.73 12.55
N CYS A 128 27.69 -15.44 13.80
CA CYS A 128 28.13 -14.26 14.51
C CYS A 128 29.21 -14.63 15.53
N GLU A 129 30.35 -13.96 15.50
CA GLU A 129 31.38 -14.05 16.52
C GLU A 129 31.31 -12.80 17.41
N LEU A 130 31.19 -13.01 18.72
CA LEU A 130 31.10 -11.95 19.71
C LEU A 130 32.33 -12.02 20.61
N THR A 131 33.10 -10.95 20.62
CA THR A 131 34.27 -10.82 21.50
C THR A 131 33.84 -10.33 22.89
N GLN A 132 34.61 -10.67 23.93
CA GLN A 132 34.43 -10.19 25.31
C GLN A 132 33.11 -10.62 25.99
N ILE A 133 32.64 -11.84 25.73
CA ILE A 133 31.53 -12.42 26.50
C ILE A 133 32.02 -12.83 27.91
N PRO A 134 31.27 -12.51 28.98
CA PRO A 134 31.57 -13.01 30.33
C PRO A 134 31.62 -14.54 30.39
N CYS A 135 32.60 -15.11 31.10
CA CYS A 135 32.79 -16.56 31.15
C CYS A 135 31.63 -17.27 31.87
N GLU A 136 30.93 -16.57 32.76
CA GLU A 136 29.73 -17.05 33.43
C GLU A 136 28.65 -17.44 32.42
N PHE A 137 28.48 -16.66 31.36
CA PHE A 137 27.47 -16.95 30.33
C PHE A 137 27.71 -18.32 29.67
N VAL A 138 28.97 -18.65 29.38
CA VAL A 138 29.36 -19.93 28.77
C VAL A 138 29.19 -21.08 29.76
N ASN A 139 29.60 -20.87 31.02
CA ASN A 139 29.56 -21.91 32.05
C ASN A 139 28.13 -22.26 32.52
N THR A 140 27.24 -21.28 32.53
CA THR A 140 25.83 -21.45 32.95
C THR A 140 24.84 -21.51 31.78
N PHE A 141 25.31 -21.80 30.57
CA PHE A 141 24.44 -21.92 29.41
C PHE A 141 23.50 -23.14 29.51
N ASP A 142 22.19 -22.89 29.61
CA ASP A 142 21.14 -23.92 29.51
C ASP A 142 20.39 -23.75 28.18
N PRO A 143 20.39 -24.77 27.29
CA PRO A 143 19.67 -24.74 26.01
C PRO A 143 18.16 -24.47 26.10
N ARG A 144 17.54 -24.61 27.28
CA ARG A 144 16.12 -24.27 27.49
C ARG A 144 15.85 -22.77 27.41
N TYR A 145 16.86 -21.94 27.67
CA TYR A 145 16.73 -20.48 27.56
C TYR A 145 17.20 -20.01 26.19
N ILE A 146 16.28 -19.41 25.45
CA ILE A 146 16.54 -18.90 24.09
C ILE A 146 17.42 -17.65 24.18
N VAL A 147 18.46 -17.61 23.36
CA VAL A 147 19.31 -16.43 23.16
C VAL A 147 18.80 -15.66 21.95
N ILE A 148 18.45 -14.39 22.16
CA ILE A 148 18.00 -13.48 21.10
C ILE A 148 19.06 -12.41 20.95
N LEU A 149 19.54 -12.19 19.72
CA LEU A 149 20.43 -11.10 19.36
C LEU A 149 19.61 -10.05 18.61
N GLY A 150 19.65 -8.80 19.09
CA GLY A 150 18.97 -7.66 18.48
C GLY A 150 19.95 -6.54 18.17
N GLY A 151 19.81 -5.92 17.01
CA GLY A 151 20.55 -4.69 16.67
C GLY A 151 19.98 -3.50 17.44
N MET A 152 20.84 -2.73 18.09
CA MET A 152 20.44 -1.52 18.81
C MET A 152 20.70 -0.29 17.93
N PRO A 153 19.72 0.60 17.73
CA PRO A 153 19.96 1.86 17.02
C PRO A 153 20.84 2.78 17.87
N VAL A 154 21.52 3.73 17.20
CA VAL A 154 22.41 4.70 17.84
C VAL A 154 21.66 5.54 18.89
N THR A 155 20.39 5.84 18.65
CA THR A 155 19.51 6.56 19.57
C THR A 155 19.32 5.84 20.90
N GLU A 156 19.26 4.51 20.89
CA GLU A 156 19.09 3.66 22.08
C GLU A 156 20.42 3.33 22.80
N SER A 157 21.55 3.79 22.27
CA SER A 157 22.86 3.56 22.90
C SER A 157 23.18 4.59 24.00
N HIS A 158 22.48 5.72 23.99
CA HIS A 158 22.71 6.81 24.93
C HIS A 158 22.02 6.55 26.27
N THR A 159 22.71 6.86 27.37
CA THR A 159 22.14 6.81 28.72
C THR A 159 21.61 8.20 29.09
N GLY A 160 20.37 8.27 29.56
CA GLY A 160 19.75 9.54 29.95
C GLY A 160 18.43 9.34 30.67
N TYR A 161 17.82 10.46 31.07
CA TYR A 161 16.48 10.45 31.64
C TYR A 161 15.44 10.34 30.53
N VAL A 162 14.61 9.31 30.61
CA VAL A 162 13.50 9.10 29.67
C VAL A 162 12.20 9.50 30.34
N GLN A 163 11.51 10.47 29.75
CA GLN A 163 10.17 10.84 30.16
C GLN A 163 9.17 9.92 29.47
N VAL A 164 8.46 9.11 30.26
CA VAL A 164 7.46 8.16 29.76
C VAL A 164 6.10 8.39 30.43
N ARG A 165 5.03 8.18 29.66
CA ARG A 165 3.67 8.08 30.22
C ARG A 165 3.43 6.64 30.64
N MET A 166 3.36 6.40 31.94
CA MET A 166 3.10 5.07 32.49
C MET A 166 1.75 5.04 33.19
N LYS A 167 1.03 3.94 33.04
CA LYS A 167 -0.18 3.64 33.79
C LYS A 167 0.04 2.36 34.59
N LYS A 168 -0.46 2.36 35.83
CA LYS A 168 -0.49 1.14 36.64
C LYS A 168 -1.37 0.09 35.93
N HIS A 169 -0.86 -1.13 35.81
CA HIS A 169 -1.65 -2.23 35.25
C HIS A 169 -2.90 -2.53 36.10
N ARG A 170 -4.05 -2.76 35.47
CA ARG A 170 -5.36 -2.92 36.14
C ARG A 170 -5.37 -4.06 37.16
N TRP A 171 -4.70 -5.18 36.86
CA TRP A 171 -4.65 -6.36 37.74
C TRP A 171 -3.55 -6.32 38.79
N HIS A 172 -2.67 -5.30 38.76
CA HIS A 172 -1.67 -5.15 39.81
C HIS A 172 -2.34 -4.60 41.07
N LYS A 173 -2.29 -5.33 42.18
CA LYS A 173 -3.03 -4.95 43.40
C LYS A 173 -2.47 -3.67 44.04
N LYS A 174 -1.14 -3.54 44.15
CA LYS A 174 -0.48 -2.43 44.85
C LYS A 174 -0.37 -1.18 43.98
N ILE A 175 -0.36 0.00 44.60
CA ILE A 175 0.02 1.25 43.93
C ILE A 175 1.55 1.33 43.92
N LEU A 176 2.11 1.90 42.85
CA LEU A 176 3.55 2.07 42.75
C LEU A 176 3.94 3.36 43.46
N LYS A 177 5.00 3.30 44.25
CA LYS A 177 5.52 4.44 45.00
C LYS A 177 6.73 5.03 44.27
N CYS A 178 6.83 6.35 44.32
CA CYS A 178 7.98 7.06 43.78
C CYS A 178 9.26 6.65 44.54
N LYS A 179 10.37 6.48 43.80
CA LYS A 179 11.66 5.99 44.31
C LYS A 179 11.72 4.52 44.75
N ASP A 180 10.73 3.70 44.41
CA ASP A 180 10.84 2.24 44.60
C ASP A 180 11.42 1.58 43.33
N PRO A 181 12.30 0.58 43.45
CA PRO A 181 12.89 -0.09 42.30
C PRO A 181 11.82 -0.80 41.46
N LEU A 182 11.88 -0.59 40.14
CA LEU A 182 10.98 -1.18 39.16
C LEU A 182 11.80 -1.80 38.02
N ILE A 183 11.50 -3.06 37.70
CA ILE A 183 12.04 -3.70 36.49
C ILE A 183 11.17 -3.29 35.31
N ILE A 184 11.79 -2.68 34.32
CA ILE A 184 11.13 -2.22 33.10
C ILE A 184 11.69 -3.03 31.94
N SER A 185 10.79 -3.50 31.07
CA SER A 185 11.13 -4.01 29.75
C SER A 185 10.84 -2.92 28.73
N LEU A 186 11.88 -2.39 28.08
CA LEU A 186 11.77 -1.36 27.06
C LEU A 186 12.67 -1.75 25.88
N GLY A 187 12.07 -1.98 24.71
CA GLY A 187 12.78 -2.52 23.56
C GLY A 187 13.39 -3.90 23.88
N TRP A 188 14.67 -4.06 23.55
CA TRP A 188 15.44 -5.29 23.84
C TRP A 188 15.95 -5.38 25.28
N ARG A 189 15.86 -4.30 26.06
CA ARG A 189 16.48 -4.23 27.39
C ARG A 189 15.47 -4.47 28.49
N ARG A 190 15.86 -5.33 29.44
CA ARG A 190 15.20 -5.50 30.74
C ARG A 190 16.16 -4.99 31.80
N PHE A 191 15.77 -3.96 32.53
CA PHE A 191 16.63 -3.34 33.53
C PHE A 191 15.83 -2.86 34.72
N GLN A 192 16.47 -2.82 35.87
CA GLN A 192 15.91 -2.26 37.09
C GLN A 192 16.26 -0.77 37.16
N THR A 193 15.26 0.08 37.36
CA THR A 193 15.44 1.52 37.54
C THR A 193 14.59 2.03 38.69
N ILE A 194 14.84 3.27 39.13
CA ILE A 194 14.13 3.93 40.22
C ILE A 194 13.36 5.11 39.62
N PRO A 195 12.06 4.94 39.29
CA PRO A 195 11.29 5.95 38.58
C PRO A 195 10.83 7.09 39.51
N TYR A 196 10.69 8.26 38.89
CA TYR A 196 10.03 9.43 39.46
C TYR A 196 8.68 9.63 38.79
N TYR A 197 7.61 9.66 39.58
CA TYR A 197 6.26 9.91 39.07
C TYR A 197 5.91 11.38 39.20
N PHE A 198 5.36 11.97 38.14
CA PHE A 198 4.87 13.35 38.14
C PHE A 198 3.59 13.46 37.32
N MET A 199 2.84 14.53 37.55
CA MET A 199 1.68 14.92 36.75
C MET A 199 1.87 16.35 36.27
N GLN A 200 1.50 16.62 35.03
CA GLN A 200 1.52 17.97 34.48
C GLN A 200 0.26 18.69 34.95
N ASP A 201 0.45 19.75 35.74
CA ASP A 201 -0.67 20.61 36.16
C ASP A 201 -1.06 21.55 34.99
N HIS A 202 -2.23 22.20 35.07
CA HIS A 202 -2.74 23.16 34.06
C HIS A 202 -1.76 24.30 33.74
N ASN A 203 -0.83 24.60 34.65
CA ASN A 203 0.19 25.64 34.48
C ASN A 203 1.49 25.12 33.84
N MET A 204 1.44 24.00 33.10
CA MET A 204 2.59 23.33 32.46
C MET A 204 3.72 22.92 33.41
N ARG A 205 3.51 22.97 34.73
CA ARG A 205 4.48 22.54 35.74
C ARG A 205 4.37 21.04 35.99
N HIS A 206 5.51 20.38 36.11
CA HIS A 206 5.57 18.96 36.48
C HIS A 206 5.58 18.82 38.01
N ARG A 207 4.44 18.45 38.58
CA ARG A 207 4.30 18.23 40.02
C ARG A 207 4.62 16.79 40.36
N LEU A 208 5.58 16.60 41.27
CA LEU A 208 5.97 15.28 41.76
C LEU A 208 4.82 14.60 42.49
N LEU A 209 4.61 13.32 42.20
CA LEU A 209 3.67 12.44 42.90
C LEU A 209 4.42 11.47 43.82
N LYS A 210 3.87 11.24 45.01
CA LYS A 210 4.37 10.22 45.93
C LYS A 210 3.99 8.81 45.47
N TYR A 211 2.84 8.67 44.82
CA TYR A 211 2.28 7.41 44.35
C TYR A 211 1.66 7.57 42.96
N THR A 212 1.62 6.49 42.18
CA THR A 212 0.88 6.46 40.90
C THR A 212 -0.63 6.59 41.13
N PRO A 213 -1.37 7.31 40.26
CA PRO A 213 -2.82 7.30 40.26
C PRO A 213 -3.38 5.87 40.10
N GLN A 214 -4.57 5.61 40.67
CA GLN A 214 -5.19 4.29 40.62
C GLN A 214 -5.81 3.96 39.25
N HIS A 215 -6.30 4.98 38.53
CA HIS A 215 -6.99 4.86 37.25
C HIS A 215 -6.46 5.85 36.21
#